data_AF-A0A6P0TS59-F1
#
_entry.id   AF-A0A6P0TS59-F1
#
_cell.length_a   1.000
_cell.length_b   1.000
_cell.length_c   1.000
_cell.angle_alpha   90.00
_cell.angle_beta   90.00
_cell.angle_gamma   90.00
#
_symmetry.space_group_name_H-M   'P 1'
#
loop_
_entity.id
_entity.type
_entity.pdbx_description
1 polymer ?
#
loop_
_entity_poly.entity_id
_entity_poly.type
_entity_poly.pdbx_seq_one_letter_code
_entity_poly.pdbx_strand_id
1 'polypeptide(L)'
;YSSTQARNRDYKGPDFFVVLDVDGKTDRQGWVVWEEEGRYPDVIVELTSPSTASVDIGKKKDIYEQTFHTQNYFIFNPFDKKSLQGWRLEKKKYQKLPLNDRGWLWCEELELWLGTWEGTILQEEAVWLRFYDEQGNLVLLPGEVAEQERQRADQQEQRADQQQQLAQQERQRADQQEQRADQQQQLAQQERQRADQQQQRAERLVAKLKELGLDPDSI
;
A
#
# COMPACT_ATOMS: atom_id res chain seq x y z
N TYR A 1 -33.24 34.69 16.91
CA TYR A 1 -32.42 33.74 17.71
C TYR A 1 -30.96 33.96 17.36
N SER A 2 -30.05 34.08 18.34
CA SER A 2 -28.61 34.20 18.04
C SER A 2 -27.95 32.82 17.91
N SER A 3 -26.95 32.71 17.03
CA SER A 3 -26.16 31.48 16.85
C SER A 3 -25.54 30.98 18.16
N THR A 4 -25.12 31.90 19.03
CA THR A 4 -24.60 31.60 20.38
C THR A 4 -25.64 30.99 21.31
N GLN A 5 -26.91 31.44 21.24
CA GLN A 5 -27.99 30.89 22.06
C GLN A 5 -28.47 29.52 21.54
N ALA A 6 -28.44 29.30 20.22
CA ALA A 6 -28.76 28.00 19.61
C ALA A 6 -27.71 26.93 19.95
N ARG A 7 -26.42 27.29 19.95
CA ARG A 7 -25.30 26.39 20.32
C ARG A 7 -25.39 25.81 21.74
N ASN A 8 -26.00 26.52 22.68
CA ASN A 8 -26.01 26.11 24.09
C ASN A 8 -27.27 25.32 24.53
N ARG A 9 -28.33 25.24 23.70
CA ARG A 9 -29.58 24.53 24.08
C ARG A 9 -29.86 23.28 23.25
N ASP A 10 -29.50 23.28 21.95
CA ASP A 10 -29.92 22.22 21.01
C ASP A 10 -28.75 21.53 20.30
N TYR A 11 -27.51 21.71 20.76
CA TYR A 11 -26.34 21.03 20.18
C TYR A 11 -26.36 19.53 20.47
N LYS A 12 -26.34 18.72 19.40
CA LYS A 12 -26.12 17.28 19.41
C LYS A 12 -24.97 16.97 18.46
N GLY A 13 -23.76 16.88 19.01
CA GLY A 13 -22.57 16.45 18.28
C GLY A 13 -22.37 14.95 18.47
N PRO A 14 -22.49 14.12 17.42
CA PRO A 14 -22.08 12.72 17.51
C PRO A 14 -20.55 12.60 17.59
N ASP A 15 -20.06 11.47 18.09
CA ASP A 15 -18.61 11.20 18.16
C ASP A 15 -17.98 11.10 16.76
N PHE A 16 -18.69 10.53 15.81
CA PHE A 16 -18.30 10.47 14.41
C PHE A 16 -19.52 10.58 13.49
N PHE A 17 -19.36 11.27 12.36
CA PHE A 17 -20.40 11.37 11.35
C PHE A 17 -19.81 11.53 9.95
N VAL A 18 -20.62 11.20 8.94
CA VAL A 18 -20.32 11.40 7.52
C VAL A 18 -21.47 12.14 6.86
N VAL A 19 -21.12 13.10 6.00
CA VAL A 19 -22.04 13.73 5.05
C VAL A 19 -21.50 13.49 3.65
N LEU A 20 -22.31 12.87 2.80
CA LEU A 20 -22.01 12.58 1.40
C LEU A 20 -22.43 13.73 0.49
N ASP A 21 -21.87 13.73 -0.72
CA ASP A 21 -22.14 14.71 -1.78
C ASP A 21 -21.79 16.16 -1.42
N VAL A 22 -20.75 16.35 -0.61
CA VAL A 22 -20.23 17.67 -0.24
C VAL A 22 -19.12 18.09 -1.22
N ASP A 23 -19.22 19.29 -1.79
CA ASP A 23 -18.34 19.79 -2.85
C ASP A 23 -16.88 20.08 -2.44
N GLY A 24 -16.55 19.94 -1.15
CA GLY A 24 -15.21 20.09 -0.57
C GLY A 24 -14.60 21.50 -0.66
N LYS A 25 -15.33 22.50 -1.17
CA LYS A 25 -14.80 23.85 -1.43
C LYS A 25 -14.96 24.80 -0.25
N THR A 26 -15.89 24.49 0.64
CA THR A 26 -16.19 25.32 1.81
C THR A 26 -15.32 24.93 2.99
N ASP A 27 -14.49 25.86 3.45
CA ASP A 27 -13.78 25.72 4.73
C ASP A 27 -14.78 25.92 5.88
N ARG A 28 -14.81 24.97 6.81
CA ARG A 28 -15.78 24.96 7.92
C ARG A 28 -15.13 24.46 9.20
N GLN A 29 -15.43 25.14 10.30
CA GLN A 29 -14.98 24.76 11.65
C GLN A 29 -15.88 23.71 12.31
N GLY A 30 -17.04 23.41 11.71
CA GLY A 30 -17.99 22.43 12.18
C GLY A 30 -19.18 22.33 11.24
N TRP A 31 -19.97 21.27 11.39
CA TRP A 31 -21.18 21.07 10.59
C TRP A 31 -22.40 21.69 11.27
N VAL A 32 -22.88 22.81 10.75
CA VAL A 32 -24.03 23.54 11.29
C VAL A 32 -25.19 23.42 10.32
N VAL A 33 -26.18 22.60 10.65
CA VAL A 33 -27.21 22.16 9.70
C VAL A 33 -27.96 23.31 9.02
N TRP A 34 -28.27 24.41 9.71
CA TRP A 34 -28.96 25.56 9.10
C TRP A 34 -28.04 26.44 8.23
N GLU A 35 -26.73 26.28 8.34
CA GLU A 35 -25.74 26.89 7.42
C GLU A 35 -25.52 26.00 6.19
N GLU A 36 -25.92 24.73 6.27
CA GLU A 36 -25.77 23.70 5.22
C GLU A 36 -27.14 23.34 4.61
N GLU A 37 -28.05 24.31 4.48
CA GLU A 37 -29.36 24.16 3.84
C GLU A 37 -30.26 23.03 4.41
N GLY A 38 -30.09 22.71 5.70
CA GLY A 38 -30.83 21.62 6.34
C GLY A 38 -30.21 20.24 6.14
N ARG A 39 -28.98 20.15 5.63
CA ARG A 39 -28.28 18.89 5.41
C ARG A 39 -27.83 18.26 6.73
N TYR A 40 -28.47 17.17 7.10
CA TYR A 40 -28.06 16.32 8.22
C TYR A 40 -27.07 15.24 7.79
N PRO A 41 -26.33 14.62 8.74
CA PRO A 41 -25.44 13.49 8.43
C PRO A 41 -26.17 12.26 7.91
N ASP A 42 -25.56 11.59 6.93
CA ASP A 42 -26.03 10.31 6.38
C ASP A 42 -25.69 9.15 7.30
N VAL A 43 -24.50 9.21 7.90
CA VAL A 43 -23.98 8.18 8.79
C VAL A 43 -23.57 8.80 10.11
N ILE A 44 -23.97 8.18 11.21
CA ILE A 44 -23.55 8.54 12.57
C ILE A 44 -23.03 7.30 13.28
N VAL A 45 -21.90 7.46 13.98
CA VAL A 45 -21.35 6.45 14.90
C VAL A 45 -21.17 7.10 16.27
N GLU A 46 -21.61 6.41 17.31
CA GLU A 46 -21.44 6.81 18.71
C GLU A 46 -20.59 5.78 19.46
N LEU A 47 -19.59 6.27 20.19
CA LEU A 47 -18.74 5.47 21.06
C LEU A 47 -19.29 5.53 22.49
N THR A 48 -19.98 4.46 22.85
CA THR A 48 -20.70 4.37 24.13
C THR A 48 -19.81 3.82 25.24
N SER A 49 -20.13 4.21 26.47
CA SER A 49 -19.59 3.58 27.68
C SER A 49 -20.73 2.94 28.48
N PRO A 50 -20.45 2.07 29.46
CA PRO A 50 -21.50 1.47 30.29
C PRO A 50 -22.45 2.49 30.94
N SER A 51 -21.98 3.71 31.23
CA SER A 51 -22.80 4.78 31.83
C SER A 51 -23.66 5.56 30.82
N THR A 52 -23.36 5.50 29.52
CA THR A 52 -24.10 6.23 28.47
C THR A 52 -24.97 5.34 27.59
N ALA A 53 -24.77 4.03 27.63
CA ALA A 53 -25.45 3.04 26.77
C ALA A 53 -26.99 3.20 26.72
N SER A 54 -27.64 3.53 27.85
CA SER A 54 -29.11 3.71 27.90
C SER A 54 -29.60 4.97 27.19
N VAL A 55 -28.77 6.01 27.10
CA VAL A 55 -29.07 7.27 26.40
C VAL A 55 -28.86 7.12 24.90
N ASP A 56 -27.78 6.43 24.50
CA ASP A 56 -27.42 6.19 23.10
C ASP A 56 -28.42 5.25 22.42
N ILE A 57 -28.88 4.19 23.12
CA ILE A 57 -29.90 3.26 22.62
C ILE A 57 -31.33 3.84 22.72
N GLY A 58 -31.52 4.91 23.49
CA GLY A 58 -32.82 5.57 23.71
C GLY A 58 -32.94 6.92 23.01
N LYS A 59 -32.78 8.01 23.79
CA LYS A 59 -33.09 9.38 23.34
C LYS A 59 -32.29 9.83 22.12
N LYS A 60 -31.00 9.48 22.00
CA LYS A 60 -30.20 9.88 20.83
C LYS A 60 -30.68 9.18 19.57
N LYS A 61 -30.90 7.87 19.65
CA LYS A 61 -31.49 7.08 18.57
C LYS A 61 -32.80 7.68 18.08
N ASP A 62 -33.71 8.08 18.98
CA ASP A 62 -34.97 8.72 18.61
C ASP A 62 -34.77 10.05 17.86
N ILE A 63 -33.82 10.89 18.31
CA ILE A 63 -33.48 12.15 17.63
C ILE A 63 -32.93 11.87 16.22
N TYR A 64 -32.03 10.91 16.08
CA TYR A 64 -31.46 10.57 14.79
C TYR A 64 -32.49 9.98 13.83
N GLU A 65 -33.45 9.20 14.35
CA GLU A 65 -34.55 8.62 13.57
C GLU A 65 -35.57 9.69 13.12
N GLN A 66 -36.03 10.52 14.06
CA GLN A 66 -37.23 11.34 13.89
C GLN A 66 -36.93 12.76 13.43
N THR A 67 -35.74 13.29 13.76
CA THR A 67 -35.36 14.67 13.46
C THR A 67 -34.29 14.74 12.39
N PHE A 68 -33.19 13.98 12.55
CA PHE A 68 -32.06 14.08 11.62
C PHE A 68 -32.33 13.25 10.36
N HIS A 69 -33.15 12.20 10.49
CA HIS A 69 -33.37 11.22 9.45
C HIS A 69 -32.06 10.64 8.92
N THR A 70 -31.11 10.41 9.83
CA THR A 70 -29.83 9.79 9.50
C THR A 70 -30.06 8.38 8.97
N GLN A 71 -29.42 8.06 7.85
CA GLN A 71 -29.72 6.86 7.09
C GLN A 71 -29.12 5.60 7.74
N ASN A 72 -27.88 5.69 8.22
CA ASN A 72 -27.22 4.63 8.99
C ASN A 72 -26.74 5.15 10.35
N TYR A 73 -27.15 4.47 11.43
CA TYR A 73 -26.75 4.81 12.79
C TYR A 73 -26.11 3.62 13.48
N PHE A 74 -24.93 3.81 14.07
CA PHE A 74 -24.17 2.77 14.76
C PHE A 74 -23.79 3.19 16.17
N ILE A 75 -23.71 2.20 17.06
CA ILE A 75 -23.17 2.36 18.40
C ILE A 75 -22.13 1.27 18.67
N PHE A 76 -21.08 1.61 19.38
CA PHE A 76 -20.05 0.67 19.79
C PHE A 76 -19.49 1.04 21.15
N ASN A 77 -19.27 0.05 22.02
CA ASN A 77 -18.52 0.21 23.27
C ASN A 77 -17.10 -0.36 23.06
N PRO A 78 -16.04 0.48 23.06
CA PRO A 78 -14.66 0.02 22.88
C PRO A 78 -14.19 -1.04 23.89
N PHE A 79 -14.84 -1.13 25.05
CA PHE A 79 -14.51 -2.10 26.10
C PHE A 79 -15.32 -3.41 26.01
N ASP A 80 -16.24 -3.53 25.06
CA ASP A 80 -16.97 -4.76 24.75
C ASP A 80 -17.02 -4.99 23.23
N LYS A 81 -16.15 -5.86 22.74
CA LYS A 81 -16.05 -6.16 21.30
C LYS A 81 -17.34 -6.71 20.66
N LYS A 82 -18.29 -7.22 21.46
CA LYS A 82 -19.57 -7.74 20.96
C LYS A 82 -20.69 -6.69 20.99
N SER A 83 -20.39 -5.47 21.44
CA SER A 83 -21.38 -4.41 21.63
C SER A 83 -21.84 -3.71 20.35
N LEU A 84 -21.14 -3.95 19.22
CA LEU A 84 -21.45 -3.30 17.94
C LEU A 84 -22.89 -3.55 17.53
N GLN A 85 -23.64 -2.47 17.37
CA GLN A 85 -25.02 -2.48 16.92
C GLN A 85 -25.23 -1.35 15.91
N GLY A 86 -26.19 -1.55 15.02
CA GLY A 86 -26.52 -0.53 14.04
C GLY A 86 -27.92 -0.68 13.50
N TRP A 87 -28.38 0.40 12.90
CA TRP A 87 -29.70 0.53 12.33
C TRP A 87 -29.63 1.26 10.99
N ARG A 88 -30.59 0.94 10.13
CA ARG A 88 -30.85 1.64 8.88
C ARG A 88 -32.24 2.26 8.92
N LEU A 89 -32.37 3.50 8.48
CA LEU A 89 -33.67 4.17 8.38
C LEU A 89 -34.44 3.63 7.17
N GLU A 90 -35.58 2.98 7.42
CA GLU A 90 -36.49 2.52 6.37
C GLU A 90 -37.91 2.97 6.68
N LYS A 91 -38.59 3.57 5.71
CA LYS A 91 -39.98 4.07 5.88
C LYS A 91 -40.14 4.92 7.15
N LYS A 92 -39.13 5.75 7.44
CA LYS A 92 -39.03 6.66 8.61
C LYS A 92 -38.88 5.97 9.97
N LYS A 93 -38.45 4.70 10.01
CA LYS A 93 -38.12 4.00 11.25
C LYS A 93 -36.84 3.19 11.12
N TYR A 94 -36.07 3.16 12.18
CA TYR A 94 -34.85 2.37 12.24
C TYR A 94 -35.14 0.87 12.29
N GLN A 95 -34.63 0.15 11.30
CA GLN A 95 -34.55 -1.30 11.28
C GLN A 95 -33.16 -1.71 11.76
N LYS A 96 -33.11 -2.66 12.70
CA LYS A 96 -31.83 -3.16 13.22
C LYS A 96 -31.11 -3.95 12.13
N LEU A 97 -29.84 -3.64 11.91
CA LEU A 97 -29.00 -4.34 10.95
C LEU A 97 -28.53 -5.69 11.53
N PRO A 98 -28.56 -6.77 10.73
CA PRO A 98 -27.99 -8.05 11.14
C PRO A 98 -26.46 -8.02 11.09
N LEU A 99 -25.82 -8.69 12.04
CA LEU A 99 -24.39 -8.96 12.00
C LEU A 99 -24.11 -10.08 10.98
N ASN A 100 -23.00 -9.96 10.24
CA ASN A 100 -22.48 -11.06 9.43
C ASN A 100 -21.69 -12.06 10.30
N ASP A 101 -21.13 -13.11 9.67
CA ASP A 101 -20.35 -14.16 10.36
C ASP A 101 -19.10 -13.64 11.09
N ARG A 102 -18.60 -12.45 10.72
CA ARG A 102 -17.46 -11.77 11.36
C ARG A 102 -17.88 -10.80 12.45
N GLY A 103 -19.18 -10.63 12.71
CA GLY A 103 -19.70 -9.63 13.64
C GLY A 103 -19.66 -8.21 13.08
N TRP A 104 -19.71 -8.04 11.76
CA TRP A 104 -19.72 -6.72 11.11
C TRP A 104 -21.11 -6.34 10.63
N LEU A 105 -21.33 -5.03 10.45
CA LEU A 105 -22.58 -4.45 9.96
C LEU A 105 -22.35 -3.77 8.62
N TRP A 106 -23.25 -3.97 7.66
CA TRP A 106 -23.19 -3.29 6.37
C TRP A 106 -23.73 -1.86 6.48
N CYS A 107 -22.92 -0.88 6.08
CA CYS A 107 -23.34 0.50 5.94
C CYS A 107 -23.65 0.76 4.46
N GLU A 108 -24.93 0.89 4.13
CA GLU A 108 -25.35 1.00 2.73
C GLU A 108 -24.99 2.35 2.11
N GLU A 109 -25.07 3.45 2.88
CA GLU A 109 -24.70 4.78 2.39
C GLU A 109 -23.22 4.88 2.00
N LEU A 110 -22.35 4.12 2.68
CA LEU A 110 -20.91 4.14 2.39
C LEU A 110 -20.47 3.00 1.48
N GLU A 111 -21.31 1.98 1.28
CA GLU A 111 -20.95 0.72 0.63
C GLU A 111 -19.74 0.04 1.31
N LEU A 112 -19.69 0.12 2.65
CA LEU A 112 -18.61 -0.42 3.48
C LEU A 112 -19.16 -1.27 4.62
N TRP A 113 -18.41 -2.28 5.03
CA TRP A 113 -18.61 -2.94 6.31
C TRP A 113 -18.02 -2.09 7.44
N LEU A 114 -18.76 -1.99 8.55
CA LEU A 114 -18.26 -1.49 9.81
C LEU A 114 -18.03 -2.66 10.76
N GLY A 115 -16.81 -2.80 11.25
CA GLY A 115 -16.39 -3.94 12.05
C GLY A 115 -15.31 -3.61 13.07
N THR A 116 -15.03 -4.56 13.96
CA THR A 116 -13.97 -4.43 14.95
C THR A 116 -12.64 -4.97 14.43
N TRP A 117 -11.57 -4.26 14.72
CA TRP A 117 -10.19 -4.62 14.43
C TRP A 117 -9.33 -4.52 15.69
N GLU A 118 -8.56 -5.56 16.00
CA GLU A 118 -7.64 -5.58 17.14
C GLU A 118 -6.23 -5.23 16.66
N GLY A 119 -5.62 -4.21 17.25
CA GLY A 119 -4.24 -3.81 16.96
C GLY A 119 -3.88 -2.43 17.48
N THR A 120 -2.80 -1.86 16.95
CA THR A 120 -2.21 -0.62 17.47
C THR A 120 -2.45 0.56 16.55
N ILE A 121 -3.05 1.64 17.07
CA ILE A 121 -3.19 2.94 16.40
C ILE A 121 -2.65 4.00 17.36
N LEU A 122 -1.80 4.91 16.87
CA LEU A 122 -1.18 5.98 17.70
C LEU A 122 -0.51 5.46 18.99
N GLN A 123 0.15 4.30 18.92
CA GLN A 123 0.80 3.61 20.05
C GLN A 123 -0.15 3.02 21.11
N GLU A 124 -1.46 3.03 20.87
CA GLU A 124 -2.44 2.38 21.73
C GLU A 124 -2.92 1.07 21.12
N GLU A 125 -2.75 -0.02 21.86
CA GLU A 125 -3.29 -1.33 21.52
C GLU A 125 -4.71 -1.46 22.08
N ALA A 126 -5.69 -1.61 21.19
CA ALA A 126 -7.10 -1.65 21.56
C ALA A 126 -7.95 -2.39 20.51
N VAL A 127 -9.24 -2.54 20.82
CA VAL A 127 -10.26 -2.92 19.85
C VAL A 127 -10.77 -1.64 19.19
N TRP A 128 -10.40 -1.44 17.93
CA TRP A 128 -10.80 -0.29 17.13
C TRP A 128 -12.01 -0.62 16.28
N LEU A 129 -12.89 0.36 16.08
CA LEU A 129 -13.91 0.29 15.05
C LEU A 129 -13.32 0.79 13.73
N ARG A 130 -13.42 -0.03 12.67
CA ARG A 130 -12.80 0.22 11.37
C ARG A 130 -13.78 -0.09 10.24
N PHE A 131 -13.55 0.57 9.10
CA PHE A 131 -14.27 0.27 7.86
C PHE A 131 -13.52 -0.78 7.03
N TYR A 132 -14.28 -1.61 6.32
CA TYR A 132 -13.78 -2.56 5.35
C TYR A 132 -14.57 -2.42 4.04
N ASP A 133 -13.90 -2.59 2.90
CA ASP A 133 -14.56 -2.61 1.59
C ASP A 133 -15.51 -3.80 1.43
N GLU A 134 -16.29 -3.83 0.35
CA GLU A 134 -17.23 -4.91 0.05
C GLU A 134 -16.58 -6.31 0.06
N GLN A 135 -15.30 -6.41 -0.32
CA GLN A 135 -14.53 -7.65 -0.33
C GLN A 135 -13.97 -8.02 1.06
N GLY A 136 -14.11 -7.13 2.04
CA GLY A 136 -13.66 -7.30 3.42
C GLY A 136 -12.20 -6.91 3.66
N ASN A 137 -11.59 -6.13 2.77
CA ASN A 137 -10.26 -5.55 2.99
C ASN A 137 -10.38 -4.30 3.88
N LEU A 138 -9.40 -4.11 4.76
CA LEU A 138 -9.37 -2.97 5.67
C LEU A 138 -9.20 -1.65 4.90
N VAL A 139 -10.09 -0.69 5.14
CA VAL A 139 -9.91 0.68 4.66
C VAL A 139 -8.82 1.32 5.51
N LEU A 140 -7.70 1.62 4.88
CA LEU A 140 -6.51 2.12 5.53
C LEU A 140 -6.66 3.59 5.95
N LEU A 141 -6.08 3.92 7.09
CA LEU A 141 -5.89 5.30 7.53
C LEU A 141 -4.83 5.98 6.65
N PRO A 142 -4.84 7.32 6.52
CA PRO A 142 -3.84 8.03 5.72
C PRO A 142 -2.38 7.69 6.09
N GLY A 143 -2.10 7.51 7.38
CA GLY A 143 -0.76 7.10 7.83
C GLY A 143 -0.39 5.67 7.42
N GLU A 144 -1.36 4.75 7.40
CA GLU A 144 -1.15 3.36 6.95
C GLU A 144 -0.94 3.29 5.43
N VAL A 145 -1.66 4.11 4.66
CA VAL A 145 -1.45 4.24 3.20
C VAL A 145 -0.04 4.76 2.92
N ALA A 146 0.36 5.86 3.58
CA ALA A 146 1.68 6.45 3.40
C ALA A 146 2.82 5.48 3.75
N GLU A 147 2.68 4.72 4.84
CA GLU A 147 3.64 3.69 5.22
C GLU A 147 3.71 2.56 4.18
N GLN A 148 2.56 2.11 3.68
CA GLN A 148 2.53 1.08 2.63
C GLN A 148 3.18 1.56 1.33
N GLU A 149 2.94 2.81 0.92
CA GLU A 149 3.57 3.42 -0.26
C GLU A 149 5.08 3.53 -0.09
N ARG A 150 5.55 3.96 1.09
CA ARG A 150 6.98 4.02 1.43
C ARG A 150 7.64 2.65 1.33
N GLN A 151 7.05 1.62 1.94
CA GLN A 151 7.57 0.26 1.87
C GLN A 151 7.63 -0.27 0.43
N ARG A 152 6.63 0.06 -0.40
CA ARG A 152 6.64 -0.29 -1.82
C ARG A 152 7.76 0.44 -2.58
N ALA A 153 7.97 1.73 -2.31
CA ALA A 153 9.04 2.50 -2.92
C ALA A 153 10.42 1.94 -2.54
N ASP A 154 10.66 1.69 -1.25
CA ASP A 154 11.91 1.10 -0.75
C ASP A 154 12.17 -0.28 -1.38
N GLN A 155 11.13 -1.11 -1.51
CA GLN A 155 11.26 -2.42 -2.15
C GLN A 155 11.55 -2.33 -3.65
N GLN A 156 10.97 -1.33 -4.34
CA GLN A 156 11.27 -1.10 -5.75
C GLN A 156 12.70 -0.61 -5.96
N GLU A 157 13.19 0.29 -5.10
CA GLU A 157 14.57 0.77 -5.12
C GLU A 157 15.56 -0.37 -4.91
N GLN A 158 15.34 -1.21 -3.89
CA GLN A 158 16.18 -2.38 -3.63
C GLN A 158 16.23 -3.35 -4.81
N ARG A 159 15.09 -3.57 -5.48
CA ARG A 159 15.03 -4.42 -6.68
C ARG A 159 15.78 -3.80 -7.86
N ALA A 160 15.67 -2.48 -8.05
CA ALA A 160 16.39 -1.77 -9.10
C ALA A 160 17.91 -1.82 -8.86
N ASP A 161 18.37 -1.59 -7.63
CA ASP A 161 19.78 -1.70 -7.26
C ASP A 161 20.33 -3.11 -7.49
N GLN A 162 19.58 -4.13 -7.09
CA GLN A 162 19.96 -5.52 -7.33
C GLN A 162 20.09 -5.83 -8.83
N GLN A 163 19.14 -5.34 -9.64
CA GLN A 163 19.21 -5.50 -11.09
C GLN A 163 20.41 -4.77 -11.70
N GLN A 164 20.72 -3.56 -11.24
CA GLN A 164 21.91 -2.83 -11.69
C GLN A 164 23.20 -3.55 -11.33
N GLN A 165 23.31 -4.10 -10.12
CA GLN A 165 24.48 -4.87 -9.71
C GLN A 165 24.67 -6.13 -10.56
N LEU A 166 23.59 -6.85 -10.87
CA LEU A 166 23.64 -8.02 -11.74
C LEU A 166 24.07 -7.63 -13.16
N ALA A 167 23.49 -6.57 -13.73
CA ALA A 167 23.87 -6.08 -15.05
C ALA A 167 25.35 -5.61 -15.11
N GLN A 168 25.85 -4.98 -14.03
CA GLN A 168 27.26 -4.61 -13.93
C GLN A 168 28.17 -5.84 -13.86
N GLN A 169 27.80 -6.86 -13.07
CA GLN A 169 28.55 -8.11 -13.02
C GLN A 169 28.58 -8.83 -14.36
N GLU A 170 27.45 -8.87 -15.08
CA GLU A 170 27.38 -9.47 -16.41
C GLU A 170 28.27 -8.73 -17.41
N ARG A 171 28.28 -7.39 -17.40
CA ARG A 171 29.20 -6.59 -18.23
C ARG A 171 30.66 -6.87 -17.89
N GLN A 172 31.03 -6.87 -16.61
CA GLN A 172 32.40 -7.20 -16.20
C GLN A 172 32.84 -8.60 -16.64
N ARG A 173 31.93 -9.58 -16.61
CA ARG A 173 32.21 -10.93 -17.10
C ARG A 173 32.38 -10.96 -18.61
N ALA A 174 31.54 -10.22 -19.36
CA ALA A 174 31.68 -10.09 -20.80
C ALA A 174 33.02 -9.45 -21.17
N ASP A 175 33.39 -8.33 -20.54
CA ASP A 175 34.67 -7.64 -20.78
C ASP A 175 35.87 -8.56 -20.46
N GLN A 176 35.81 -9.34 -19.38
CA GLN A 176 36.84 -10.32 -19.04
C GLN A 176 36.93 -11.46 -20.07
N GLN A 177 35.81 -11.92 -20.60
CA GLN A 177 35.79 -12.95 -21.63
C GLN A 177 36.39 -12.42 -22.93
N GLU A 178 36.08 -11.18 -23.32
CA GLU A 178 36.65 -10.52 -24.49
C GLU A 178 38.18 -10.36 -24.36
N GLN A 179 38.66 -9.84 -23.22
CA GLN A 179 40.10 -9.72 -22.97
C GLN A 179 40.83 -11.07 -23.04
N ARG A 180 40.23 -12.14 -22.53
CA ARG A 180 40.80 -13.50 -22.62
C ARG A 180 40.84 -13.99 -24.06
N ALA A 181 39.78 -13.73 -24.85
CA ALA A 181 39.74 -14.09 -26.26
C ALA A 181 40.83 -13.35 -27.05
N ASP A 182 40.98 -12.05 -26.83
CA ASP A 182 42.04 -11.23 -27.46
C ASP A 182 43.43 -11.73 -27.10
N GLN A 183 43.68 -12.05 -25.82
CA GLN A 183 44.97 -12.57 -25.38
C GLN A 183 45.28 -13.94 -26.01
N GLN A 184 44.29 -14.82 -26.11
CA GLN A 184 44.43 -16.11 -26.80
C GLN A 184 44.75 -15.91 -28.30
N GLN A 185 44.09 -14.97 -28.97
CA GLN A 185 44.36 -14.65 -30.37
C GLN A 185 45.79 -14.11 -30.56
N GLN A 186 46.26 -13.22 -29.69
CA GLN A 186 47.63 -12.71 -29.74
C GLN A 186 48.67 -13.82 -29.54
N LEU A 187 48.45 -14.73 -28.59
CA LEU A 187 49.33 -15.87 -28.37
C LEU A 187 49.37 -16.80 -29.59
N ALA A 188 48.21 -17.13 -30.15
CA ALA A 188 48.13 -17.96 -31.36
C ALA A 188 48.82 -17.30 -32.57
N GLN A 189 48.71 -15.97 -32.73
CA GLN A 189 49.43 -15.22 -33.76
C GLN A 189 50.95 -15.27 -33.54
N GLN A 190 51.43 -15.11 -32.31
CA GLN A 190 52.86 -15.20 -31.99
C GLN A 190 53.41 -16.61 -32.23
N GLU A 191 52.69 -17.66 -31.84
CA GLU A 191 53.09 -19.04 -32.09
C GLU A 191 53.21 -19.31 -33.58
N ARG A 192 52.25 -18.85 -34.38
CA ARG A 192 52.29 -18.98 -35.84
C ARG A 192 53.49 -18.26 -36.46
N GLN A 193 53.76 -17.02 -36.03
CA GLN A 193 54.94 -16.28 -36.50
C GLN A 193 56.26 -16.98 -36.14
N ARG A 194 56.35 -17.58 -34.95
CA ARG A 194 57.54 -18.36 -34.55
C ARG A 194 57.70 -19.62 -35.38
N ALA A 195 56.61 -20.35 -35.64
CA ALA A 195 56.63 -21.53 -36.49
C ALA A 195 57.09 -21.17 -37.92
N ASP A 196 56.53 -20.10 -38.50
CA ASP A 196 56.91 -19.61 -39.83
C ASP A 196 58.40 -19.22 -39.89
N GLN A 197 58.92 -18.53 -38.86
CA GLN A 197 60.35 -18.19 -38.77
C GLN A 197 61.25 -19.42 -38.63
N GLN A 198 60.85 -20.39 -37.79
CA GLN A 198 61.60 -21.64 -37.63
C GLN A 198 61.67 -22.41 -38.94
N GLN A 199 60.56 -22.49 -39.67
CA GLN A 199 60.48 -23.15 -40.97
C GLN A 199 61.39 -22.46 -42.00
N GLN A 200 61.31 -21.13 -42.12
CA GLN A 200 62.21 -20.37 -43.02
C GLN A 200 63.69 -20.55 -42.68
N ARG A 201 64.03 -20.63 -41.38
CA ARG A 201 65.40 -20.84 -40.93
C ARG A 201 65.90 -22.26 -41.25
N ALA A 202 65.04 -23.27 -41.08
CA ALA A 202 65.32 -24.65 -41.46
C ALA A 202 65.53 -24.75 -42.98
N GLU A 203 64.65 -24.15 -43.79
CA GLU A 203 64.78 -24.10 -45.25
C GLU A 203 66.10 -23.44 -45.69
N ARG A 204 66.49 -22.33 -45.06
CA ARG A 204 67.79 -21.67 -45.32
C ARG A 204 68.98 -22.53 -44.93
N LEU A 205 68.92 -23.24 -43.80
CA LEU A 205 69.99 -24.16 -43.37
C LEU A 205 70.14 -25.31 -44.36
N VAL A 206 69.03 -25.92 -44.79
CA VAL A 206 69.03 -26.97 -45.82
C VAL A 206 69.64 -26.46 -47.12
N ALA A 207 69.27 -25.26 -47.58
CA ALA A 207 69.84 -24.66 -48.78
C ALA A 207 71.37 -24.43 -48.64
N LYS A 208 71.84 -23.97 -47.47
CA LYS A 208 73.25 -23.73 -47.18
C LYS A 208 74.07 -25.03 -47.12
N LEU A 209 73.51 -26.10 -46.54
CA LEU A 209 74.14 -27.41 -46.49
C LEU A 209 74.34 -28.00 -47.89
N LYS A 210 73.32 -27.86 -48.76
CA LYS A 210 73.41 -28.24 -50.18
C LYS A 210 74.49 -27.46 -50.93
N GLU A 211 74.63 -26.14 -50.69
CA GLU A 211 75.72 -25.33 -51.26
C GLU A 211 77.12 -25.81 -50.84
N LEU A 212 77.26 -26.33 -49.62
CA LEU A 212 78.53 -26.82 -49.07
C LEU A 212 78.86 -28.27 -49.49
N GLY A 213 78.00 -28.93 -50.29
CA GLY A 213 78.19 -30.30 -50.76
C GLY A 213 77.94 -31.38 -49.70
N LEU A 214 77.24 -31.04 -48.61
CA LEU A 214 76.83 -31.97 -47.56
C LEU A 214 75.39 -32.42 -47.81
N ASP A 215 75.13 -33.73 -47.74
CA ASP A 215 73.77 -34.29 -47.91
C ASP A 215 72.93 -34.01 -46.64
N PRO A 216 71.86 -33.20 -46.72
CA PRO A 216 71.03 -32.85 -45.56
C PRO A 216 70.32 -34.05 -44.94
N ASP A 217 70.13 -35.14 -45.69
CA ASP A 217 69.41 -36.34 -45.23
C ASP A 217 70.37 -37.40 -44.61
N SER A 218 71.66 -37.07 -44.48
CA SER A 218 72.71 -37.98 -43.98
C SER A 218 73.13 -37.77 -42.51
N ILE A 219 72.49 -36.83 -41.80
CA ILE A 219 72.67 -36.51 -40.37
C ILE A 219 71.43 -36.94 -39.60
#